data_AF-A0A2M7VD44-F1
#
_entry.id   AF-A0A2M7VD44-F1
#
_cell.length_a   1.000
_cell.length_b   1.000
_cell.length_c   1.000
_cell.angle_alpha   90.00
_cell.angle_beta   90.00
_cell.angle_gamma   90.00
#
_symmetry.space_group_name_H-M   'P 1'
#
loop_
_entity.id
_entity.type
_entity.pdbx_description
1 polymer ?
#
loop_
_entity_poly.entity_id
_entity_poly.type
_entity_poly.pdbx_seq_one_letter_code
_entity_poly.pdbx_strand_id
1 'polypeptide(L)'
;MIKKFIIKNIAEISFVFLAIFFSSWLMFSTFSYRDGSMLVASKAWSDFASHIPLIRSFSLGSNFPPEYPIFPGSPIRYHFLFYLVVGFLEKFGLRVDIALNILSAVSFFLLLYIIFKLSKLLFKKYFIAFLAVVLFLFNGSLSFLYFFKAHPLSFPGTFYDILNNQIFPAFAPYDKSLISGGFWNLNVFTNQRHFALPLAIFLSIIYFLIKAEKINKKISLKLTILFGILIGIFSFLHGAVFVMSISILACIFLLFPKQRISIAIILLVAFFVSLPRTLFLWSVESANIFKINPGYLAAN
;
A
#
# COMPACT_ATOMS: atom_id res chain seq x y z
N MET A 1 4.23 37.21 -10.78
CA MET A 1 3.28 36.34 -10.05
C MET A 1 3.87 34.96 -9.73
N ILE A 2 4.44 34.26 -10.73
CA ILE A 2 5.03 32.91 -10.59
C ILE A 2 6.18 32.85 -9.56
N LYS A 3 7.14 33.79 -9.60
CA LYS A 3 8.27 33.83 -8.65
C LYS A 3 7.83 33.92 -7.18
N LYS A 4 6.80 34.71 -6.87
CA LYS A 4 6.23 34.82 -5.51
C LYS A 4 5.54 33.53 -5.06
N PHE A 5 4.85 32.83 -5.98
CA PHE A 5 4.24 31.53 -5.70
C PHE A 5 5.29 30.44 -5.43
N ILE A 6 6.35 30.39 -6.24
CA ILE A 6 7.45 29.43 -6.07
C ILE A 6 8.14 29.65 -4.73
N ILE A 7 8.53 30.88 -4.41
CA ILE A 7 9.22 31.18 -3.14
C ILE A 7 8.35 30.79 -1.93
N LYS A 8 7.03 31.04 -1.99
CA LYS A 8 6.10 30.70 -0.91
C LYS A 8 5.93 29.18 -0.70
N ASN A 9 6.02 28.39 -1.77
CA ASN A 9 5.76 26.94 -1.75
C ASN A 9 7.01 26.10 -2.00
N ILE A 10 8.20 26.69 -1.95
CA ILE A 10 9.45 26.02 -2.36
C ILE A 10 9.68 24.71 -1.62
N ALA A 11 9.39 24.66 -0.31
CA ALA A 11 9.52 23.45 0.49
C ALA A 11 8.60 22.32 0.00
N GLU A 12 7.34 22.63 -0.34
CA GLU A 12 6.39 21.64 -0.82
C GLU A 12 6.72 21.18 -2.24
N ILE A 13 7.14 22.10 -3.11
CA ILE A 13 7.59 21.79 -4.47
C ILE A 13 8.83 20.89 -4.43
N SER A 14 9.84 21.25 -3.64
CA SER A 14 11.05 20.43 -3.48
C SER A 14 10.72 19.04 -2.93
N PHE A 15 9.81 18.95 -1.96
CA PHE A 15 9.35 17.66 -1.44
C PHE A 15 8.69 16.81 -2.53
N VAL A 16 7.81 17.39 -3.35
CA VAL A 16 7.14 16.67 -4.44
C VAL A 16 8.16 16.10 -5.43
N PHE A 17 9.15 16.88 -5.86
CA PHE A 17 10.20 16.38 -6.76
C PHE A 17 11.02 15.26 -6.12
N LEU A 18 11.44 15.41 -4.86
CA LEU A 18 12.18 14.38 -4.13
C LEU A 18 11.37 13.10 -3.96
N ALA A 19 10.09 13.21 -3.63
CA ALA A 19 9.20 12.07 -3.42
C ALA A 19 8.92 11.32 -4.74
N ILE A 20 8.71 12.02 -5.86
CA ILE A 20 8.58 11.41 -7.19
C ILE A 20 9.88 10.68 -7.55
N PHE A 21 11.02 11.37 -7.47
CA PHE A 21 12.32 10.78 -7.78
C PHE A 21 12.59 9.51 -6.96
N PHE A 22 12.42 9.59 -5.65
CA PHE A 22 12.62 8.46 -4.75
C PHE A 22 11.67 7.29 -5.04
N SER A 23 10.38 7.57 -5.27
CA SER A 23 9.38 6.54 -5.55
C SER A 23 9.64 5.84 -6.88
N SER A 24 10.02 6.61 -7.91
CA SER A 24 10.44 6.06 -9.20
C SER A 24 11.71 5.21 -9.06
N TRP A 25 12.75 5.72 -8.42
CA TRP A 25 13.99 4.97 -8.19
C TRP A 25 13.74 3.65 -7.45
N LEU A 26 12.92 3.66 -6.39
CA LEU A 26 12.61 2.47 -5.59
C LEU A 26 11.86 1.41 -6.42
N MET A 27 10.88 1.80 -7.23
CA MET A 27 10.09 0.83 -8.00
C MET A 27 10.84 0.31 -9.22
N PHE A 28 11.56 1.16 -9.94
CA PHE A 28 12.32 0.77 -11.12
C PHE A 28 13.60 -0.01 -10.79
N SER A 29 14.15 0.13 -9.59
CA SER A 29 15.30 -0.68 -9.14
C SER A 29 14.92 -2.13 -8.79
N THR A 30 13.63 -2.42 -8.55
CA THR A 30 13.18 -3.74 -8.09
C THR A 30 12.60 -4.63 -9.18
N PHE A 31 12.18 -4.06 -10.32
CA PHE A 31 11.66 -4.81 -11.45
C PHE A 31 12.02 -4.12 -12.76
N SER A 32 12.62 -4.86 -13.68
CA SER A 32 12.95 -4.37 -15.02
C SER A 32 12.88 -5.51 -16.04
N TYR A 33 13.01 -5.16 -17.31
CA TYR A 33 13.00 -6.12 -18.40
C TYR A 33 14.15 -5.85 -19.36
N ARG A 34 14.95 -6.89 -19.64
CA ARG A 34 16.15 -6.83 -20.47
C ARG A 34 16.28 -8.12 -21.29
N ASP A 35 16.52 -7.96 -22.60
CA ASP A 35 16.87 -9.05 -23.52
C ASP A 35 15.89 -10.25 -23.46
N GLY A 36 14.59 -9.99 -23.41
CA GLY A 36 13.56 -11.03 -23.34
C GLY A 36 13.28 -11.55 -21.91
N SER A 37 14.13 -11.21 -20.95
CA SER A 37 14.07 -11.68 -19.57
C SER A 37 13.58 -10.62 -18.60
N MET A 38 12.77 -11.06 -17.63
CA MET A 38 12.36 -10.25 -16.49
C MET A 38 13.43 -10.30 -15.42
N LEU A 39 13.88 -9.12 -14.99
CA LEU A 39 14.83 -8.96 -13.90
C LEU A 39 14.05 -8.50 -12.67
N VAL A 40 13.99 -9.36 -11.65
CA VAL A 40 13.31 -9.08 -10.39
C VAL A 40 14.36 -9.06 -9.27
N ALA A 41 14.29 -8.08 -8.38
CA ALA A 41 15.18 -8.02 -7.23
C ALA A 41 15.06 -9.27 -6.35
N SER A 42 16.18 -9.68 -5.75
CA SER A 42 16.31 -10.93 -4.97
C SER A 42 15.41 -11.01 -3.73
N LYS A 43 14.89 -9.88 -3.24
CA LYS A 43 13.93 -9.85 -2.12
C LYS A 43 12.47 -9.75 -2.56
N ALA A 44 12.22 -9.68 -3.87
CA ALA A 44 10.89 -9.52 -4.47
C ALA A 44 10.45 -10.75 -5.29
N TRP A 45 11.37 -11.67 -5.62
CA TRP A 45 11.12 -12.76 -6.56
C TRP A 45 9.91 -13.64 -6.19
N SER A 46 9.75 -14.00 -4.90
CA SER A 46 8.67 -14.90 -4.45
C SER A 46 7.29 -14.28 -4.65
N ASP A 47 7.11 -13.01 -4.27
CA ASP A 47 5.84 -12.31 -4.45
C ASP A 47 5.55 -12.06 -5.93
N PHE A 48 6.58 -11.69 -6.69
CA PHE A 48 6.47 -11.43 -8.13
C PHE A 48 6.16 -12.68 -8.95
N ALA A 49 6.60 -13.86 -8.49
CA ALA A 49 6.23 -15.13 -9.09
C ALA A 49 4.71 -15.37 -9.03
N SER A 50 3.98 -14.74 -8.11
CA SER A 50 2.52 -14.76 -8.08
C SER A 50 1.89 -13.57 -8.81
N HIS A 51 2.46 -12.36 -8.66
CA HIS A 51 1.90 -11.13 -9.20
C HIS A 51 2.00 -11.02 -10.72
N ILE A 52 3.14 -11.39 -11.32
CA ILE A 52 3.33 -11.29 -12.78
C ILE A 52 2.36 -12.23 -13.53
N PRO A 53 2.23 -13.52 -13.17
CA PRO A 53 1.22 -14.36 -13.79
C PRO A 53 -0.20 -13.83 -13.62
N LEU A 54 -0.53 -13.22 -12.48
CA LEU A 54 -1.85 -12.63 -12.26
C LEU A 54 -2.09 -11.42 -13.15
N ILE A 55 -1.11 -10.54 -13.35
CA ILE A 55 -1.19 -9.45 -14.32
C ILE A 55 -1.41 -10.02 -15.72
N ARG A 56 -0.61 -11.03 -16.10
CA ARG A 56 -0.62 -11.62 -17.44
C ARG A 56 -1.85 -12.44 -17.75
N SER A 57 -2.51 -13.01 -16.75
CA SER A 57 -3.79 -13.69 -16.96
C SER A 57 -4.90 -12.70 -17.37
N PHE A 58 -4.78 -11.42 -17.01
CA PHE A 58 -5.68 -10.37 -17.51
C PHE A 58 -5.25 -9.77 -18.86
N SER A 59 -3.94 -9.63 -19.11
CA SER A 59 -3.44 -8.98 -20.32
C SER A 59 -3.41 -9.90 -21.53
N LEU A 60 -2.87 -11.12 -21.38
CA LEU A 60 -2.71 -12.12 -22.42
C LEU A 60 -3.80 -13.21 -22.36
N GLY A 61 -4.38 -13.43 -21.18
CA GLY A 61 -5.44 -14.40 -20.96
C GLY A 61 -6.84 -13.80 -20.91
N SER A 62 -7.82 -14.66 -20.59
CA SER A 62 -9.22 -14.31 -20.38
C SER A 62 -9.65 -14.59 -18.94
N ASN A 63 -8.96 -14.01 -17.95
CA ASN A 63 -9.20 -14.26 -16.52
C ASN A 63 -10.40 -13.46 -15.96
N PHE A 64 -11.59 -13.69 -16.52
CA PHE A 64 -12.86 -13.16 -16.00
C PHE A 64 -13.94 -14.26 -16.06
N PRO A 65 -14.51 -14.70 -14.92
CA PRO A 65 -14.28 -14.22 -13.55
C PRO A 65 -12.84 -14.42 -13.05
N PRO A 66 -12.31 -13.57 -12.15
CA PRO A 66 -10.91 -13.67 -11.72
C PRO A 66 -10.58 -14.91 -10.89
N GLU A 67 -9.60 -15.68 -11.34
CA GLU A 67 -9.03 -16.86 -10.67
C GLU A 67 -7.52 -16.71 -10.42
N TYR A 68 -6.96 -17.60 -9.58
CA TYR A 68 -5.51 -17.71 -9.41
C TYR A 68 -4.87 -18.41 -10.61
N PRO A 69 -3.88 -17.79 -11.30
CA PRO A 69 -3.19 -18.45 -12.40
C PRO A 69 -2.41 -19.70 -11.97
N ILE A 70 -1.92 -19.70 -10.73
CA ILE A 70 -1.12 -20.79 -10.14
C ILE A 70 -1.97 -21.86 -9.42
N PHE A 71 -3.27 -21.61 -9.26
CA PHE A 71 -4.22 -22.53 -8.64
C PHE A 71 -5.60 -22.37 -9.30
N PRO A 72 -5.74 -22.77 -10.57
CA PRO A 72 -6.97 -22.56 -11.35
C PRO A 72 -8.12 -23.42 -10.83
N GLY A 73 -9.36 -22.97 -11.09
CA GLY A 73 -10.57 -23.67 -10.64
C GLY A 73 -11.10 -23.23 -9.27
N SER A 74 -10.37 -22.38 -8.54
CA SER A 74 -10.89 -21.70 -7.36
C SER A 74 -10.91 -20.18 -7.55
N PRO A 75 -12.03 -19.51 -7.20
CA PRO A 75 -12.11 -18.06 -7.26
C PRO A 75 -11.05 -17.33 -6.46
N ILE A 76 -10.55 -16.21 -7.01
CA ILE A 76 -9.45 -15.49 -6.39
C ILE A 76 -9.88 -14.85 -5.06
N ARG A 77 -9.19 -15.19 -3.98
CA ARG A 77 -9.36 -14.58 -2.65
C ARG A 77 -8.46 -13.37 -2.45
N TYR A 78 -7.33 -13.34 -3.18
CA TYR A 78 -6.39 -12.24 -3.18
C TYR A 78 -6.94 -10.98 -3.84
N HIS A 79 -6.29 -9.85 -3.56
CA HIS A 79 -6.66 -8.56 -4.10
C HIS A 79 -6.16 -8.42 -5.54
N PHE A 80 -7.07 -8.36 -6.51
CA PHE A 80 -6.74 -8.46 -7.92
C PHE A 80 -6.84 -7.13 -8.67
N LEU A 81 -7.59 -6.14 -8.15
CA LEU A 81 -7.94 -4.95 -8.93
C LEU A 81 -6.71 -4.12 -9.33
N PHE A 82 -5.70 -4.01 -8.45
CA PHE A 82 -4.45 -3.32 -8.79
C PHE A 82 -3.74 -3.98 -9.97
N TYR A 83 -3.64 -5.32 -9.96
CA TYR A 83 -2.98 -6.10 -11.01
C TYR A 83 -3.79 -6.16 -12.31
N LEU A 84 -5.12 -6.12 -12.20
CA LEU A 84 -6.04 -6.01 -13.34
C LEU A 84 -5.84 -4.67 -14.07
N VAL A 85 -5.67 -3.55 -13.35
CA VAL A 85 -5.34 -2.26 -13.97
C VAL A 85 -4.00 -2.34 -14.71
N VAL A 86 -2.98 -2.96 -14.10
CA VAL A 86 -1.68 -3.17 -14.77
C VAL A 86 -1.82 -4.08 -16.00
N GLY A 87 -2.64 -5.13 -15.91
CA GLY A 87 -2.90 -6.04 -17.03
C GLY A 87 -3.58 -5.33 -18.20
N PHE A 88 -4.52 -4.43 -17.93
CA PHE A 88 -5.09 -3.60 -19.00
C PHE A 88 -4.08 -2.64 -19.62
N LEU A 89 -3.22 -2.01 -18.81
CA LEU A 89 -2.12 -1.19 -19.34
C LEU A 89 -1.19 -2.01 -20.24
N GLU A 90 -0.84 -3.24 -19.84
CA GLU A 90 -0.05 -4.15 -20.68
C GLU A 90 -0.78 -4.51 -21.97
N LYS A 91 -2.08 -4.79 -21.90
CA LYS A 91 -2.93 -5.08 -23.05
C LYS A 91 -3.02 -3.92 -24.05
N PHE A 92 -2.91 -2.67 -23.58
CA PHE A 92 -2.82 -1.48 -24.44
C PHE A 92 -1.42 -1.23 -25.03
N GLY A 93 -0.47 -2.13 -24.80
CA GLY A 93 0.87 -2.10 -25.41
C GLY A 93 1.98 -1.54 -24.52
N LEU A 94 1.70 -1.18 -23.26
CA LEU A 94 2.77 -0.87 -22.32
C LEU A 94 3.51 -2.15 -21.92
N ARG A 95 4.83 -2.10 -21.82
CA ARG A 95 5.57 -3.23 -21.24
C ARG A 95 5.17 -3.42 -19.78
N VAL A 96 5.03 -4.67 -19.33
CA VAL A 96 4.60 -5.02 -17.97
C VAL A 96 5.46 -4.40 -16.87
N ASP A 97 6.77 -4.28 -17.09
CA ASP A 97 7.70 -3.65 -16.14
C ASP A 97 7.39 -2.17 -15.97
N ILE A 98 7.20 -1.46 -17.07
CA ILE A 98 6.82 -0.04 -17.07
C ILE A 98 5.43 0.15 -16.46
N ALA A 99 4.45 -0.64 -16.88
CA ALA A 99 3.06 -0.54 -16.40
C ALA A 99 2.98 -0.73 -14.87
N LEU A 100 3.62 -1.78 -14.35
CA LEU A 100 3.65 -2.05 -12.92
C LEU A 100 4.46 -0.98 -12.17
N ASN A 101 5.66 -0.63 -12.64
CA ASN A 101 6.53 0.34 -11.97
C ASN A 101 5.92 1.74 -11.90
N ILE A 102 5.31 2.23 -12.98
CA ILE A 102 4.68 3.56 -12.99
C ILE A 102 3.52 3.61 -12.00
N LEU A 103 2.62 2.63 -12.04
CA LEU A 103 1.47 2.60 -11.13
C LEU A 103 1.94 2.50 -9.67
N SER A 104 2.92 1.65 -9.37
CA SER A 104 3.51 1.53 -8.04
C SER A 104 4.22 2.81 -7.58
N ALA A 105 4.98 3.47 -8.47
CA ALA A 105 5.71 4.70 -8.15
C ALA A 105 4.75 5.85 -7.86
N VAL A 106 3.70 6.02 -8.66
CA VAL A 106 2.64 7.00 -8.41
C VAL A 106 1.93 6.71 -7.09
N SER A 107 1.58 5.44 -6.84
CA SER A 107 0.91 5.01 -5.61
C SER A 107 1.73 5.32 -4.37
N PHE A 108 3.03 5.01 -4.40
CA PHE A 108 3.94 5.27 -3.29
C PHE A 108 4.23 6.76 -3.12
N PHE A 109 4.39 7.51 -4.21
CA PHE A 109 4.48 8.97 -4.16
C PHE A 109 3.25 9.59 -3.47
N LEU A 110 2.04 9.18 -3.85
CA LEU A 110 0.80 9.67 -3.24
C LEU A 110 0.76 9.36 -1.74
N LEU A 111 1.28 8.20 -1.32
CA LEU A 111 1.41 7.84 0.10
C LEU A 111 2.36 8.78 0.84
N LEU A 112 3.57 9.01 0.32
CA LEU A 112 4.53 9.94 0.94
C LEU A 112 3.98 11.37 0.99
N TYR A 113 3.33 11.80 -0.09
CA TYR A 113 2.71 13.11 -0.18
C TYR A 113 1.60 13.29 0.83
N ILE A 114 0.69 12.31 1.00
CA ILE A 114 -0.37 12.46 1.97
C ILE A 114 0.13 12.42 3.42
N ILE A 115 1.15 11.63 3.73
CA ILE A 115 1.81 11.65 5.05
C ILE A 115 2.39 13.04 5.33
N PHE A 116 3.07 13.64 4.35
CA PHE A 116 3.56 15.01 4.46
C PHE A 116 2.43 16.02 4.69
N LYS A 117 1.36 15.99 3.88
CA LYS A 117 0.24 16.92 4.00
C LYS A 117 -0.53 16.76 5.31
N LEU A 118 -0.73 15.52 5.77
CA LEU A 118 -1.40 15.23 7.03
C LEU A 118 -0.59 15.75 8.22
N SER A 119 0.72 15.47 8.25
CA SER A 119 1.62 16.00 9.27
C SER A 119 1.65 17.54 9.27
N LYS A 120 1.69 18.16 8.08
CA LYS A 120 1.62 19.62 7.97
C LYS A 120 0.29 20.18 8.47
N LEU A 121 -0.83 19.49 8.22
CA LEU A 121 -2.16 19.88 8.71
C LEU A 121 -2.25 19.80 10.24
N LEU A 122 -1.63 18.79 10.85
CA LEU A 122 -1.65 18.58 12.29
C LEU A 122 -0.73 19.57 13.02
N PHE A 123 0.53 19.66 12.60
CA PHE A 123 1.58 20.37 13.35
C PHE A 123 1.93 21.75 12.80
N LYS A 124 1.38 22.14 11.64
CA LYS A 124 1.58 23.45 10.98
C LYS A 124 3.04 23.78 10.62
N LYS A 125 4.03 22.91 10.86
CA LYS A 125 5.45 23.09 10.53
C LYS A 125 5.89 22.16 9.38
N TYR A 126 6.68 22.69 8.45
CA TYR A 126 7.20 21.89 7.32
C TYR A 126 8.23 20.87 7.80
N PHE A 127 9.12 21.25 8.71
CA PHE A 127 10.13 20.36 9.29
C PHE A 127 9.51 19.07 9.87
N ILE A 128 8.41 19.19 10.62
CA ILE A 128 7.70 18.02 11.20
C ILE A 128 7.10 17.15 10.09
N ALA A 129 6.61 17.76 9.01
CA ALA A 129 6.09 17.01 7.86
C ALA A 129 7.18 16.23 7.13
N PHE A 130 8.37 16.83 6.93
CA PHE A 130 9.54 16.12 6.40
C PHE A 130 9.98 15.00 7.34
N LEU A 131 10.10 15.28 8.63
CA LEU A 131 10.50 14.30 9.63
C LEU A 131 9.56 13.10 9.67
N ALA A 132 8.24 13.31 9.57
CA ALA A 132 7.27 12.23 9.53
C ALA A 132 7.48 11.30 8.32
N VAL A 133 7.79 11.86 7.15
CA VAL A 133 8.09 11.06 5.95
C VAL A 133 9.40 10.30 6.13
N VAL A 134 10.45 10.96 6.64
CA VAL A 134 11.73 10.32 6.94
C VAL A 134 11.53 9.14 7.88
N LEU A 135 10.86 9.35 9.02
CA LEU A 135 10.57 8.29 9.99
C LEU A 135 9.74 7.15 9.39
N PHE A 136 8.77 7.45 8.52
CA PHE A 136 7.99 6.44 7.81
C PHE A 136 8.84 5.59 6.86
N LEU A 137 9.86 6.17 6.23
CA LEU A 137 10.76 5.44 5.32
C LEU A 137 11.72 4.51 6.06
N PHE A 138 11.96 4.75 7.35
CA PHE A 138 12.79 3.88 8.18
C PHE A 138 11.99 2.78 8.85
N ASN A 139 12.69 1.77 9.38
CA ASN A 139 12.05 0.66 10.05
C ASN A 139 11.33 1.14 11.33
N GLY A 140 10.04 0.87 11.43
CA GLY A 140 9.22 1.26 12.59
C GLY A 140 9.42 0.39 13.84
N SER A 141 10.26 -0.66 13.77
CA SER A 141 10.56 -1.57 14.87
C SER A 141 11.97 -1.36 15.42
N LEU A 142 12.23 -1.94 16.60
CA LEU A 142 13.57 -2.02 17.20
C LEU A 142 14.47 -3.11 16.56
N SER A 143 14.08 -3.70 15.42
CA SER A 143 14.87 -4.73 14.74
C SER A 143 16.25 -4.25 14.29
N PHE A 144 16.43 -2.95 14.08
CA PHE A 144 17.75 -2.39 13.78
C PHE A 144 18.78 -2.63 14.89
N LEU A 145 18.37 -2.92 16.13
CA LEU A 145 19.30 -3.25 17.21
C LEU A 145 20.05 -4.56 16.95
N TYR A 146 19.48 -5.50 16.18
CA TYR A 146 20.19 -6.71 15.77
C TYR A 146 21.36 -6.41 14.83
N PHE A 147 21.25 -5.36 14.01
CA PHE A 147 22.35 -4.89 13.17
C PHE A 147 23.52 -4.43 14.05
N PHE A 148 23.27 -3.57 15.05
CA PHE A 148 24.33 -3.09 15.94
C PHE A 148 24.87 -4.16 16.90
N LYS A 149 24.13 -5.26 17.12
CA LYS A 149 24.63 -6.43 17.83
C LYS A 149 25.67 -7.20 16.99
N ALA A 150 25.46 -7.29 15.67
CA ALA A 150 26.38 -7.92 14.75
C ALA A 150 27.54 -7.00 14.32
N HIS A 151 27.29 -5.69 14.30
CA HIS A 151 28.22 -4.64 13.89
C HIS A 151 28.41 -3.63 15.05
N PRO A 152 29.35 -3.90 15.99
CA PRO A 152 29.64 -2.97 17.07
C PRO A 152 30.00 -1.58 16.55
N LEU A 153 29.57 -0.54 17.30
CA LEU A 153 29.77 0.84 16.91
C LEU A 153 31.26 1.17 16.78
N SER A 154 31.67 1.56 15.58
CA SER A 154 33.04 1.97 15.27
C SER A 154 33.01 3.08 14.21
N PHE A 155 33.91 4.05 14.33
CA PHE A 155 34.06 5.08 13.31
C PHE A 155 35.38 4.87 12.56
N PRO A 156 35.39 4.77 11.21
CA PRO A 156 34.27 4.97 10.27
C PRO A 156 33.47 3.69 9.93
N GLY A 157 33.82 2.53 10.51
CA GLY A 157 33.30 1.21 10.15
C GLY A 157 31.77 1.10 10.12
N THR A 158 31.06 1.72 11.06
CA THR A 158 29.59 1.72 11.09
C THR A 158 28.95 2.33 9.84
N PHE A 159 29.52 3.40 9.29
CA PHE A 159 28.98 3.99 8.06
C PHE A 159 29.19 3.07 6.86
N TYR A 160 30.36 2.44 6.79
CA TYR A 160 30.66 1.46 5.75
C TYR A 160 29.73 0.26 5.84
N ASP A 161 29.51 -0.29 7.04
CA ASP A 161 28.65 -1.44 7.27
C ASP A 161 27.19 -1.14 6.91
N ILE A 162 26.68 0.05 7.28
CA ILE A 162 25.29 0.45 6.96
C ILE A 162 25.10 0.58 5.44
N LEU A 163 26.05 1.21 4.73
CA LEU A 163 25.94 1.44 3.29
C LEU A 163 26.08 0.15 2.47
N ASN A 164 26.84 -0.83 2.97
CA ASN A 164 27.07 -2.10 2.29
C ASN A 164 26.17 -3.23 2.80
N ASN A 165 25.26 -2.97 3.73
CA ASN A 165 24.38 -4.00 4.26
C ASN A 165 23.36 -4.48 3.21
N GLN A 166 23.35 -5.78 2.94
CA GLN A 166 22.45 -6.42 1.97
C GLN A 166 21.43 -7.37 2.63
N ILE A 167 21.49 -7.51 3.95
CA ILE A 167 20.73 -8.49 4.71
C ILE A 167 19.79 -7.76 5.67
N PHE A 168 18.59 -8.32 5.89
CA PHE A 168 17.71 -7.78 6.91
C PHE A 168 18.32 -8.04 8.30
N PRO A 169 18.39 -7.02 9.18
CA PRO A 169 18.90 -7.20 10.54
C PRO A 169 18.17 -8.27 11.36
N ALA A 170 16.89 -8.49 11.04
CA ALA A 170 16.05 -9.52 11.63
C ALA A 170 15.03 -9.99 10.57
N PHE A 171 14.82 -11.29 10.42
CA PHE A 171 13.95 -11.86 9.38
C PHE A 171 13.21 -13.14 9.81
N ALA A 172 12.67 -13.18 11.03
CA ALA A 172 11.86 -14.31 11.45
C ALA A 172 10.55 -14.39 10.62
N PRO A 173 10.04 -15.59 10.30
CA PRO A 173 10.41 -16.90 10.86
C PRO A 173 11.59 -17.61 10.17
N TYR A 174 12.23 -16.98 9.18
CA TYR A 174 13.34 -17.59 8.45
C TYR A 174 14.65 -17.63 9.26
N ASP A 175 14.70 -16.88 10.37
CA ASP A 175 15.75 -16.92 11.37
C ASP A 175 15.17 -16.92 12.80
N LYS A 176 16.03 -16.93 13.82
CA LYS A 176 15.67 -16.91 15.25
C LYS A 176 15.48 -15.49 15.82
N SER A 177 15.29 -14.48 14.97
CA SER A 177 15.23 -13.07 15.38
C SER A 177 13.77 -12.57 15.53
N LEU A 178 13.56 -11.25 15.54
CA LEU A 178 12.22 -10.66 15.57
C LEU A 178 11.55 -10.72 14.20
N ILE A 179 10.26 -11.05 14.19
CA ILE A 179 9.43 -11.10 12.96
C ILE A 179 9.40 -9.73 12.28
N SER A 180 9.34 -8.63 13.05
CA SER A 180 9.16 -7.28 12.53
C SER A 180 10.27 -6.77 11.60
N GLY A 181 11.45 -7.39 11.58
CA GLY A 181 12.60 -6.88 10.84
C GLY A 181 12.43 -6.90 9.32
N GLY A 182 11.70 -7.89 8.78
CA GLY A 182 11.41 -8.02 7.35
C GLY A 182 10.13 -7.32 6.87
N PHE A 183 9.20 -7.05 7.79
CA PHE A 183 7.83 -6.62 7.47
C PHE A 183 7.55 -5.15 7.81
N TRP A 184 8.35 -4.49 8.65
CA TRP A 184 8.08 -3.10 9.07
C TRP A 184 9.05 -2.11 8.42
N ASN A 185 9.40 -2.36 7.16
CA ASN A 185 10.33 -1.55 6.37
C ASN A 185 9.84 -1.40 4.92
N LEU A 186 10.61 -0.69 4.09
CA LEU A 186 10.26 -0.40 2.69
C LEU A 186 10.00 -1.64 1.81
N ASN A 187 10.55 -2.79 2.19
CA ASN A 187 10.38 -4.06 1.50
C ASN A 187 8.91 -4.45 1.31
N VAL A 188 8.02 -4.08 2.23
CA VAL A 188 6.59 -4.34 2.08
C VAL A 188 6.01 -3.59 0.88
N PHE A 189 6.43 -2.35 0.64
CA PHE A 189 5.92 -1.56 -0.48
C PHE A 189 6.50 -1.99 -1.83
N THR A 190 7.69 -2.60 -1.84
CA THR A 190 8.28 -3.15 -3.07
C THR A 190 7.73 -4.53 -3.42
N ASN A 191 7.37 -5.34 -2.42
CA ASN A 191 6.78 -6.67 -2.57
C ASN A 191 5.27 -6.59 -2.81
N GLN A 192 4.53 -5.99 -1.88
CA GLN A 192 3.08 -5.81 -1.93
C GLN A 192 2.75 -4.46 -2.54
N ARG A 193 3.09 -4.29 -3.82
CA ARG A 193 2.99 -3.00 -4.54
C ARG A 193 1.58 -2.39 -4.56
N HIS A 194 0.55 -3.23 -4.47
CA HIS A 194 -0.84 -2.82 -4.40
C HIS A 194 -1.26 -2.21 -3.06
N PHE A 195 -0.42 -2.29 -2.01
CA PHE A 195 -0.71 -1.78 -0.66
C PHE A 195 -0.64 -0.26 -0.55
N ALA A 196 0.30 0.39 -1.25
CA ALA A 196 0.54 1.82 -1.12
C ALA A 196 -0.67 2.67 -1.54
N LEU A 197 -1.37 2.27 -2.61
CA LEU A 197 -2.46 3.05 -3.19
C LEU A 197 -3.69 3.15 -2.24
N PRO A 198 -4.24 2.05 -1.71
CA PRO A 198 -5.33 2.12 -0.74
C PRO A 198 -4.97 2.91 0.51
N LEU A 199 -3.73 2.76 1.02
CA LEU A 199 -3.26 3.57 2.15
C LEU A 199 -3.24 5.07 1.82
N ALA A 200 -2.73 5.44 0.65
CA ALA A 200 -2.68 6.84 0.22
C ALA A 200 -4.09 7.44 0.09
N ILE A 201 -5.02 6.69 -0.52
CA ILE A 201 -6.42 7.10 -0.66
C ILE A 201 -7.06 7.22 0.74
N PHE A 202 -6.86 6.24 1.61
CA PHE A 202 -7.46 6.23 2.93
C PHE A 202 -6.97 7.38 3.82
N LEU A 203 -5.65 7.62 3.86
CA LEU A 203 -5.08 8.77 4.55
C LEU A 203 -5.56 10.10 3.95
N SER A 204 -5.88 10.13 2.65
CA SER A 204 -6.46 11.31 2.01
C SER A 204 -7.88 11.57 2.50
N ILE A 205 -8.69 10.52 2.67
CA ILE A 205 -10.03 10.62 3.28
C ILE A 205 -9.91 11.16 4.71
N ILE A 206 -8.98 10.63 5.52
CA ILE A 206 -8.72 11.12 6.87
C ILE A 206 -8.28 12.60 6.86
N TYR A 207 -7.39 12.97 5.95
CA TYR A 207 -6.94 14.36 5.79
C TYR A 207 -8.13 15.31 5.58
N PHE A 208 -9.06 14.96 4.69
CA PHE A 208 -10.25 15.78 4.43
C PHE A 208 -11.20 15.82 5.63
N LEU A 209 -11.40 14.70 6.33
CA LEU A 209 -12.20 14.63 7.56
C LEU A 209 -11.63 15.53 8.66
N ILE A 210 -10.33 15.42 8.94
CA ILE A 210 -9.66 16.27 9.93
C ILE A 210 -9.72 17.74 9.52
N LYS A 211 -9.47 18.04 8.24
CA LYS A 211 -9.49 19.42 7.74
C LYS A 211 -10.88 20.04 7.90
N ALA A 212 -11.93 19.30 7.56
CA ALA A 212 -13.31 19.75 7.68
C ALA A 212 -13.72 19.94 9.15
N GLU A 213 -13.32 19.01 10.03
CA GLU A 213 -13.56 19.11 11.47
C GLU A 213 -12.89 20.34 12.08
N LYS A 214 -11.62 20.60 11.74
CA LYS A 214 -10.88 21.77 12.23
C LYS A 214 -11.51 23.11 11.88
N ILE A 215 -12.27 23.18 10.78
CA ILE A 215 -13.00 24.40 10.36
C ILE A 215 -14.48 24.34 10.73
N ASN A 216 -14.89 23.40 11.59
CA ASN A 216 -16.28 23.18 12.04
C ASN A 216 -17.28 23.02 10.88
N LYS A 217 -16.85 22.45 9.75
CA LYS A 217 -17.67 22.25 8.57
C LYS A 217 -17.86 20.76 8.28
N LYS A 218 -19.04 20.37 7.83
CA LYS A 218 -19.28 19.02 7.30
C LYS A 218 -18.68 18.89 5.91
N ILE A 219 -18.11 17.72 5.60
CA ILE A 219 -17.78 17.38 4.23
C ILE A 219 -19.06 17.37 3.38
N SER A 220 -18.97 17.87 2.15
CA SER A 220 -20.10 17.88 1.20
C SER A 220 -20.55 16.47 0.85
N LEU A 221 -21.85 16.26 0.66
CA LEU A 221 -22.43 14.96 0.31
C LEU A 221 -21.75 14.28 -0.89
N LYS A 222 -21.36 15.04 -1.93
CA LYS A 222 -20.63 14.50 -3.09
C LYS A 222 -19.31 13.83 -2.71
N LEU A 223 -18.51 14.50 -1.88
CA LEU A 223 -17.26 13.93 -1.36
C LEU A 223 -17.52 12.76 -0.40
N THR A 224 -18.57 12.83 0.42
CA THR A 224 -18.98 11.75 1.31
C THR A 224 -19.29 10.47 0.53
N ILE A 225 -20.09 10.57 -0.54
CA ILE A 225 -20.42 9.43 -1.41
C ILE A 225 -19.16 8.91 -2.12
N LEU A 226 -18.33 9.81 -2.66
CA LEU A 226 -17.07 9.44 -3.29
C LEU A 226 -16.16 8.64 -2.33
N PHE A 227 -16.02 9.09 -1.08
CA PHE A 227 -15.22 8.41 -0.07
C PHE A 227 -15.78 7.03 0.28
N GLY A 228 -17.11 6.91 0.36
CA GLY A 228 -17.76 5.60 0.52
C GLY A 228 -17.46 4.65 -0.64
N ILE A 229 -17.55 5.13 -1.89
CA ILE A 229 -17.22 4.35 -3.09
C ILE A 229 -15.75 3.90 -3.06
N LEU A 230 -14.83 4.82 -2.77
CA LEU A 230 -13.40 4.52 -2.71
C LEU A 230 -13.07 3.47 -1.63
N ILE A 231 -13.70 3.55 -0.45
CA ILE A 231 -13.52 2.55 0.60
C ILE A 231 -14.14 1.21 0.19
N GLY A 232 -15.34 1.19 -0.41
CA GLY A 232 -15.93 -0.05 -0.91
C GLY A 232 -15.04 -0.75 -1.93
N ILE A 233 -14.38 0.01 -2.82
CA ILE A 233 -13.41 -0.49 -3.80
C ILE A 233 -12.18 -1.14 -3.12
N PHE A 234 -11.84 -0.77 -1.88
CA PHE A 234 -10.74 -1.43 -1.16
C PHE A 234 -10.97 -2.92 -0.94
N SER A 235 -12.21 -3.41 -0.92
CA SER A 235 -12.50 -4.85 -0.89
C SER A 235 -11.88 -5.60 -2.07
N PHE A 236 -11.65 -4.92 -3.20
CA PHE A 236 -11.00 -5.44 -4.39
C PHE A 236 -9.51 -5.06 -4.50
N LEU A 237 -9.11 -3.89 -4.00
CA LEU A 237 -7.71 -3.41 -4.04
C LEU A 237 -6.85 -3.97 -2.91
N HIS A 238 -7.35 -3.96 -1.67
CA HIS A 238 -6.66 -4.47 -0.48
C HIS A 238 -7.62 -4.67 0.71
N GLY A 239 -7.98 -5.92 0.97
CA GLY A 239 -8.96 -6.32 1.98
C GLY A 239 -8.57 -5.97 3.42
N ALA A 240 -7.29 -6.09 3.78
CA ALA A 240 -6.85 -5.66 5.11
C ALA A 240 -7.02 -4.14 5.33
N VAL A 241 -6.75 -3.32 4.31
CA VAL A 241 -6.96 -1.86 4.36
C VAL A 241 -8.46 -1.55 4.42
N PHE A 242 -9.31 -2.31 3.73
CA PHE A 242 -10.76 -2.19 3.85
C PHE A 242 -11.23 -2.39 5.30
N VAL A 243 -10.86 -3.50 5.94
CA VAL A 243 -11.23 -3.76 7.35
C VAL A 243 -10.66 -2.69 8.29
N MET A 244 -9.38 -2.35 8.13
CA MET A 244 -8.73 -1.31 8.92
C MET A 244 -9.44 0.05 8.77
N SER A 245 -9.91 0.38 7.56
CA SER A 245 -10.59 1.65 7.30
C SER A 245 -11.91 1.77 8.08
N ILE A 246 -12.64 0.67 8.23
CA ILE A 246 -13.89 0.63 9.01
C ILE A 246 -13.58 0.89 10.48
N SER A 247 -12.60 0.20 11.05
CA SER A 247 -12.21 0.36 12.47
C SER A 247 -11.75 1.78 12.77
N ILE A 248 -10.91 2.37 11.91
CA ILE A 248 -10.42 3.73 12.10
C ILE A 248 -11.55 4.75 11.92
N LEU A 249 -12.44 4.58 10.94
CA LEU A 249 -13.61 5.45 10.79
C LEU A 249 -14.57 5.36 11.97
N ALA A 250 -14.72 4.19 12.60
CA ALA A 250 -15.47 4.05 13.83
C ALA A 250 -14.84 4.86 14.98
N CYS A 251 -13.52 4.82 15.14
CA CYS A 251 -12.84 5.69 16.11
C CYS A 251 -13.04 7.18 15.78
N ILE A 252 -12.91 7.57 14.51
CA ILE A 252 -13.10 8.96 14.08
C ILE A 252 -14.56 9.41 14.28
N PHE A 253 -15.54 8.52 14.09
CA PHE A 253 -16.96 8.81 14.34
C PHE A 253 -17.20 9.24 15.80
N LEU A 254 -16.52 8.58 16.75
CA LEU A 254 -16.60 8.94 18.16
C LEU A 254 -15.96 10.32 18.41
N LEU A 255 -14.78 10.56 17.82
CA LEU A 255 -13.97 11.76 18.04
C LEU A 255 -14.49 13.02 17.34
N PHE A 256 -15.07 12.91 16.14
CA PHE A 256 -15.42 14.06 15.27
C PHE A 256 -16.94 14.23 15.17
N PRO A 257 -17.59 14.91 16.14
CA PRO A 257 -19.04 15.03 16.20
C PRO A 257 -19.65 15.68 14.96
N LYS A 258 -18.96 16.63 14.29
CA LYS A 258 -19.54 17.25 13.09
C LYS A 258 -19.54 16.29 11.90
N GLN A 259 -18.59 15.35 11.81
CA GLN A 259 -18.52 14.40 10.70
C GLN A 259 -19.35 13.13 10.87
N ARG A 260 -19.99 12.88 12.02
CA ARG A 260 -20.73 11.63 12.31
C ARG A 260 -21.66 11.17 11.19
N ILE A 261 -22.53 12.08 10.72
CA ILE A 261 -23.47 11.77 9.63
C ILE A 261 -22.72 11.44 8.34
N SER A 262 -21.67 12.21 8.00
CA SER A 262 -20.85 11.94 6.83
C SER A 262 -20.15 10.58 6.92
N ILE A 263 -19.61 10.23 8.09
CA ILE A 263 -18.96 8.93 8.30
C ILE A 263 -19.96 7.78 8.21
N ALA A 264 -21.16 7.93 8.77
CA ALA A 264 -22.22 6.93 8.64
C ALA A 264 -22.61 6.70 7.17
N ILE A 265 -22.73 7.76 6.38
CA ILE A 265 -23.00 7.66 4.94
C ILE A 265 -21.82 7.01 4.20
N ILE A 266 -20.57 7.36 4.54
CA ILE A 266 -19.37 6.73 3.97
C ILE A 266 -19.41 5.22 4.19
N LEU A 267 -19.64 4.78 5.43
CA LEU A 267 -19.69 3.36 5.79
C LEU A 267 -20.86 2.64 5.09
N LEU A 268 -22.03 3.27 5.01
CA LEU A 268 -23.19 2.72 4.31
C LEU A 268 -22.92 2.51 2.82
N VAL A 269 -22.37 3.53 2.13
CA VAL A 269 -22.02 3.44 0.71
C VAL A 269 -20.92 2.41 0.50
N ALA A 270 -19.89 2.38 1.36
CA ALA A 270 -18.82 1.41 1.29
C ALA A 270 -19.33 -0.03 1.42
N PHE A 271 -20.28 -0.27 2.33
CA PHE A 271 -20.95 -1.56 2.49
C PHE A 271 -21.58 -2.01 1.16
N PHE A 272 -22.44 -1.19 0.57
CA PHE A 272 -23.11 -1.54 -0.69
C PHE A 272 -22.14 -1.75 -1.86
N VAL A 273 -21.10 -0.93 -1.97
CA VAL A 273 -20.09 -1.07 -3.04
C VAL A 273 -19.23 -2.33 -2.83
N SER A 274 -19.02 -2.77 -1.59
CA SER A 274 -18.28 -4.00 -1.28
C SER A 274 -19.09 -5.29 -1.46
N LEU A 275 -20.42 -5.20 -1.50
CA LEU A 275 -21.32 -6.38 -1.57
C LEU A 275 -20.98 -7.36 -2.70
N PRO A 276 -20.70 -6.93 -3.94
CA PRO A 276 -20.39 -7.88 -5.01
C PRO A 276 -19.17 -8.73 -4.68
N ARG A 277 -18.14 -8.15 -4.04
CA ARG A 277 -16.93 -8.88 -3.62
C ARG A 277 -17.24 -9.85 -2.49
N THR A 278 -17.98 -9.39 -1.47
CA THR A 278 -18.28 -10.22 -0.30
C THR A 278 -19.19 -11.39 -0.66
N LEU A 279 -20.21 -11.16 -1.49
CA LEU A 279 -21.08 -12.21 -2.03
C LEU A 279 -20.30 -13.19 -2.91
N PHE A 280 -19.39 -12.69 -3.76
CA PHE A 280 -18.52 -13.54 -4.57
C PHE A 280 -17.68 -14.46 -3.69
N LEU A 281 -17.04 -13.94 -2.64
CA LEU A 281 -16.26 -14.77 -1.71
C LEU A 281 -17.14 -15.73 -0.91
N TRP A 282 -18.33 -15.31 -0.48
CA TRP A 282 -19.24 -16.15 0.29
C TRP A 282 -19.82 -17.31 -0.52
N SER A 283 -20.13 -17.09 -1.80
CA SER A 283 -20.60 -18.15 -2.71
C SER A 283 -19.59 -19.30 -2.90
N VAL A 284 -18.32 -19.05 -2.56
CA VAL A 284 -17.22 -20.00 -2.63
C VAL A 284 -16.99 -20.69 -1.29
N GLU A 285 -17.28 -20.00 -0.18
CA GLU A 285 -17.18 -20.54 1.17
C GLU A 285 -18.37 -21.40 1.58
N SER A 286 -19.56 -21.22 0.99
CA SER A 286 -20.74 -22.06 1.28
C SER A 286 -20.53 -23.55 0.92
N ALA A 287 -19.47 -23.89 0.19
CA ALA A 287 -19.02 -25.27 -0.01
C ALA A 287 -18.20 -25.86 1.16
N ASN A 288 -17.74 -25.04 2.11
CA ASN A 288 -16.91 -25.43 3.26
C ASN A 288 -17.36 -24.75 4.55
N ILE A 289 -18.64 -24.89 4.88
CA ILE A 289 -19.17 -24.57 6.22
C ILE A 289 -18.47 -25.50 7.23
N PHE A 290 -17.64 -24.93 8.11
CA PHE A 290 -17.02 -25.56 9.28
C PHE A 290 -16.75 -27.08 9.16
N LYS A 291 -15.74 -27.47 8.39
CA LYS A 291 -15.13 -28.79 8.54
C LYS A 291 -14.07 -28.73 9.64
N ILE A 292 -14.40 -29.27 10.81
CA ILE A 292 -13.41 -29.59 11.82
C ILE A 292 -12.57 -30.73 11.24
N ASN A 293 -11.35 -30.40 10.82
CA ASN A 293 -10.39 -31.36 10.28
C ASN A 293 -9.31 -31.59 11.35
N PRO A 294 -9.47 -32.53 12.30
CA PRO A 294 -8.53 -32.75 13.40
C PRO A 294 -7.25 -33.49 12.95
N GLY A 295 -6.88 -33.39 11.66
CA GLY A 295 -5.69 -33.99 11.09
C GLY A 295 -4.65 -32.91 10.76
N TYR A 296 -3.41 -33.13 11.20
CA TYR A 296 -2.24 -32.27 10.91
C TYR A 296 -1.99 -32.07 9.40
N LEU A 297 -2.58 -32.91 8.54
CA LEU A 297 -2.52 -32.86 7.08
C LEU A 297 -3.86 -33.29 6.46
N ALA A 298 -4.98 -32.60 6.77
CA ALA A 298 -6.22 -32.84 6.03
C ALA A 298 -6.11 -32.27 4.61
N ALA A 299 -5.48 -33.08 3.76
CA ALA A 299 -5.47 -32.99 2.32
C ALA A 299 -6.88 -33.24 1.77
N ASN A 300 -7.39 -32.26 1.03
CA ASN A 300 -8.07 -32.36 -0.26
C ASN A 300 -8.18 -30.96 -0.85
#